data_AF-A0AAD9PVA6-F1
#
_entry.id   AF-A0AAD9PVA6-F1
#
_cell.length_a   1.000
_cell.length_b   1.000
_cell.length_c   1.000
_cell.angle_alpha   90.00
_cell.angle_beta   90.00
_cell.angle_gamma   90.00
#
_symmetry.space_group_name_H-M   'P 1'
#
loop_
_entity.id
_entity.type
_entity.pdbx_description
1 polymer ?
#
loop_
_entity_poly.entity_id
_entity_poly.type
_entity_poly.pdbx_seq_one_letter_code
_entity_poly.pdbx_strand_id
1 'polypeptide(L)'
;DLKALKEALSTLENQVDSEQQRSLNEDILSFAELVLKSNNFEFNGNHYLQKRGTAIGMRLAPSYTNIFMDRLERRLIRNAEVKPRIWWQYIDDIVWTEGEEKLQKFIDYLNSAHETIKFSYKWATVIYPDEDSCTELKYSHFLQKHGTAIGTRMAPAYANLFMHHLESQLLNLAPVKPYLWLRYIDDIFMIWTAGEQSLLEFLQWINQLHNNI
;
A
#
# COMPACT_ATOMS: atom_id res chain seq x y z
N ASP A 1 -7.09 -8.18 18.15
CA ASP A 1 -6.63 -7.46 19.35
C ASP A 1 -6.94 -5.97 19.16
N LEU A 2 -8.03 -5.46 19.76
CA LEU A 2 -8.50 -4.07 19.61
C LEU A 2 -7.60 -3.03 20.32
N LYS A 3 -6.57 -3.49 21.03
CA LYS A 3 -5.71 -2.63 21.86
C LYS A 3 -5.06 -1.50 21.05
N ALA A 4 -4.67 -1.76 19.79
CA ALA A 4 -4.10 -0.74 18.91
C ALA A 4 -5.09 0.38 18.60
N LEU A 5 -6.35 0.04 18.33
CA LEU A 5 -7.39 1.01 18.01
C LEU A 5 -7.85 1.81 19.24
N LYS A 6 -7.92 1.16 20.42
CA LYS A 6 -8.18 1.83 21.70
C LYS A 6 -7.12 2.88 22.05
N GLU A 7 -5.84 2.54 21.88
CA GLU A 7 -4.77 3.49 22.17
C GLU A 7 -4.72 4.66 21.18
N ALA A 8 -4.97 4.39 19.88
CA ALA A 8 -5.07 5.44 18.87
C ALA A 8 -6.19 6.44 19.19
N LEU A 9 -7.37 5.96 19.56
CA LEU A 9 -8.49 6.82 19.95
C LEU A 9 -8.22 7.58 21.25
N SER A 10 -7.62 6.95 22.26
CA SER A 10 -7.23 7.65 23.51
C SER A 10 -6.20 8.76 23.29
N THR A 11 -5.35 8.64 22.25
CA THR A 11 -4.39 9.69 21.89
C THR A 11 -5.09 10.91 21.29
N LEU A 12 -6.19 10.69 20.54
CA LEU A 12 -7.03 11.75 19.97
C LEU A 12 -7.90 12.43 21.03
N GLU A 13 -8.37 11.70 22.05
CA GLU A 13 -9.10 12.27 23.19
C GLU A 13 -8.28 13.29 23.97
N ASN A 14 -6.98 13.05 24.12
CA ASN A 14 -6.06 13.98 24.79
C ASN A 14 -5.81 15.26 23.97
N GLN A 15 -6.28 15.35 22.73
CA GLN A 15 -6.12 16.53 21.86
C GLN A 15 -7.39 17.39 21.80
N VAL A 16 -8.57 16.84 22.14
CA VAL A 16 -9.86 17.55 22.07
C VAL A 16 -10.75 17.09 23.24
N ASP A 17 -10.87 17.93 24.26
CA ASP A 17 -11.55 17.59 25.52
C ASP A 17 -13.05 17.96 25.48
N SER A 18 -13.83 17.27 24.64
CA SER A 18 -15.30 17.40 24.65
C SER A 18 -15.98 16.06 24.95
N GLU A 19 -17.00 16.07 25.83
CA GLU A 19 -17.78 14.87 26.18
C GLU A 19 -18.41 14.19 24.95
N GLN A 20 -18.77 14.98 23.95
CA GLN A 20 -19.32 14.51 22.68
C GLN A 20 -18.30 13.68 21.88
N GLN A 21 -17.02 14.04 21.92
CA GLN A 21 -15.94 13.28 21.29
C GLN A 21 -15.73 11.93 21.97
N ARG A 22 -15.83 11.87 23.30
CA ARG A 22 -15.69 10.62 24.07
C ARG A 22 -16.81 9.64 23.74
N SER A 23 -18.06 10.11 23.72
CA SER A 23 -19.21 9.29 23.30
C SER A 23 -19.04 8.74 21.88
N LEU A 24 -18.58 9.59 20.94
CA LEU A 24 -18.35 9.18 19.56
C LEU A 24 -17.25 8.12 19.45
N ASN A 25 -16.17 8.23 20.24
CA ASN A 25 -15.10 7.25 20.26
C ASN A 25 -15.54 5.90 20.83
N GLU A 26 -16.38 5.90 21.86
CA GLU A 26 -16.99 4.68 22.39
C GLU A 26 -17.87 3.99 21.33
N ASP A 27 -18.67 4.77 20.60
CA ASP A 27 -19.46 4.25 19.49
C ASP A 27 -18.58 3.66 18.39
N ILE A 28 -17.53 4.39 17.96
CA ILE A 28 -16.56 3.90 16.96
C ILE A 28 -15.88 2.62 17.43
N LEU A 29 -15.50 2.53 18.71
CA LEU A 29 -14.92 1.33 19.29
C LEU A 29 -15.88 0.15 19.25
N SER A 30 -17.15 0.39 19.60
CA SER A 30 -18.18 -0.64 19.59
C SER A 30 -18.44 -1.16 18.17
N PHE A 31 -18.51 -0.27 17.18
CA PHE A 31 -18.68 -0.63 15.78
C PHE A 31 -17.45 -1.33 15.22
N ALA A 32 -16.25 -0.86 15.53
CA ALA A 32 -15.01 -1.52 15.12
C ALA A 32 -14.90 -2.92 15.73
N GLU A 33 -15.28 -3.09 17.00
CA GLU A 33 -15.32 -4.39 17.66
C GLU A 33 -16.33 -5.34 17.01
N LEU A 34 -17.54 -4.84 16.69
CA LEU A 34 -18.55 -5.61 15.99
C LEU A 34 -18.04 -6.04 14.61
N VAL A 35 -17.51 -5.12 13.82
CA VAL A 35 -16.99 -5.38 12.47
C VAL A 35 -15.84 -6.39 12.51
N LEU A 36 -14.91 -6.26 13.46
CA LEU A 36 -13.77 -7.17 13.61
C LEU A 36 -14.17 -8.55 14.18
N LYS A 37 -15.29 -8.66 14.90
CA LYS A 37 -15.86 -9.95 15.35
C LYS A 37 -16.67 -10.63 14.25
N SER A 38 -17.43 -9.84 13.49
CA SER A 38 -18.24 -10.28 12.33
C SER A 38 -17.39 -10.32 11.06
N ASN A 39 -16.27 -11.04 11.17
CA ASN A 39 -15.21 -11.14 10.18
C ASN A 39 -15.56 -12.16 9.07
N ASN A 40 -16.74 -11.98 8.47
CA ASN A 40 -17.37 -12.94 7.58
C ASN A 40 -17.01 -12.58 6.13
N PHE A 41 -16.67 -13.56 5.31
CA PHE A 41 -16.49 -13.35 3.88
C PHE A 41 -17.04 -14.55 3.09
N GLU A 42 -17.38 -14.33 1.83
CA GLU A 42 -17.81 -15.38 0.92
C GLU A 42 -16.69 -15.67 -0.09
N PHE A 43 -16.42 -16.95 -0.33
CA PHE A 43 -15.49 -17.39 -1.36
C PHE A 43 -16.02 -18.66 -2.02
N ASN A 44 -16.12 -18.66 -3.36
CA ASN A 44 -16.69 -19.76 -4.14
C ASN A 44 -18.08 -20.23 -3.64
N GLY A 45 -18.97 -19.28 -3.31
CA GLY A 45 -20.33 -19.59 -2.86
C GLY A 45 -20.43 -20.13 -1.43
N ASN A 46 -19.31 -20.19 -0.69
CA ASN A 46 -19.26 -20.65 0.69
C ASN A 46 -18.95 -19.48 1.63
N HIS A 47 -19.62 -19.45 2.78
CA HIS A 47 -19.37 -18.45 3.82
C HIS A 47 -18.30 -18.92 4.80
N TYR A 48 -17.33 -18.05 5.06
CA TYR A 48 -16.21 -18.28 5.97
C TYR A 48 -16.18 -17.20 7.05
N LEU A 49 -15.83 -17.59 8.27
CA LEU A 49 -15.55 -16.68 9.37
C LEU A 49 -14.04 -16.65 9.61
N GLN A 50 -13.41 -15.51 9.36
CA GLN A 50 -11.98 -15.35 9.58
C GLN A 50 -11.68 -15.19 11.08
N LYS A 51 -11.09 -16.23 11.67
CA LYS A 51 -10.77 -16.29 13.11
C LYS A 51 -9.55 -15.44 13.52
N ARG A 52 -8.71 -15.02 12.56
CA ARG A 52 -7.45 -14.29 12.80
C ARG A 52 -7.20 -13.27 11.69
N GLY A 53 -6.73 -12.07 12.04
CA GLY A 53 -6.56 -10.96 11.10
C GLY A 53 -7.91 -10.35 10.68
N THR A 54 -7.91 -9.50 9.66
CA THR A 54 -9.12 -8.90 9.09
C THR A 54 -9.46 -9.54 7.75
N ALA A 55 -10.74 -9.79 7.49
CA ALA A 55 -11.19 -10.31 6.21
C ALA A 55 -10.91 -9.30 5.10
N ILE A 56 -10.40 -9.84 4.00
CA ILE A 56 -10.13 -9.08 2.79
C ILE A 56 -11.46 -8.56 2.26
N GLY A 57 -11.51 -7.26 1.95
CA GLY A 57 -12.73 -6.58 1.48
C GLY A 57 -13.55 -5.88 2.56
N MET A 58 -13.19 -5.98 3.84
CA MET A 58 -13.81 -5.16 4.88
C MET A 58 -13.37 -3.70 4.76
N ARG A 59 -14.34 -2.78 4.71
CA ARG A 59 -14.06 -1.32 4.59
C ARG A 59 -13.15 -0.77 5.68
N LEU A 60 -13.20 -1.30 6.90
CA LEU A 60 -12.36 -0.87 8.02
C LEU A 60 -11.01 -1.60 8.10
N ALA A 61 -10.80 -2.68 7.34
CA ALA A 61 -9.59 -3.50 7.42
C ALA A 61 -8.31 -2.72 7.09
N PRO A 62 -8.24 -1.89 6.03
CA PRO A 62 -7.02 -1.14 5.72
C PRO A 62 -6.63 -0.17 6.85
N SER A 63 -7.57 0.64 7.33
CA SER A 63 -7.31 1.62 8.40
C SER A 63 -6.91 0.95 9.71
N TYR A 64 -7.60 -0.12 10.09
CA TYR A 64 -7.25 -0.89 11.29
C TYR A 64 -5.86 -1.53 11.17
N THR A 65 -5.55 -2.12 10.02
CA THR A 65 -4.24 -2.75 9.77
C THR A 65 -3.13 -1.73 9.84
N ASN A 66 -3.30 -0.55 9.24
CA ASN A 66 -2.32 0.54 9.29
C ASN A 66 -2.05 0.98 10.74
N ILE A 67 -3.09 1.22 11.53
CA ILE A 67 -2.94 1.62 12.96
C ILE A 67 -2.24 0.51 13.76
N PHE A 68 -2.61 -0.75 13.53
CA PHE A 68 -2.00 -1.88 14.21
C PHE A 68 -0.52 -2.03 13.86
N MET A 69 -0.18 -2.01 12.56
CA MET A 69 1.19 -2.17 12.06
C MET A 69 2.07 -1.01 12.49
N ASP A 70 1.57 0.22 12.38
CA ASP A 70 2.26 1.42 12.85
C ASP A 70 2.66 1.30 14.34
N ARG A 71 1.72 0.91 15.19
CA ARG A 71 2.00 0.70 16.62
C ARG A 71 3.03 -0.42 16.84
N LEU A 72 2.86 -1.55 16.16
CA LEU A 72 3.75 -2.70 16.26
C LEU A 72 5.17 -2.29 15.90
N GLU A 73 5.35 -1.66 14.74
CA GLU A 73 6.65 -1.24 14.21
C GLU A 73 7.32 -0.16 15.05
N ARG A 74 6.59 0.88 15.48
CA ARG A 74 7.15 1.89 16.39
C ARG A 74 7.73 1.24 17.66
N ARG A 75 7.03 0.25 18.21
CA ARG A 75 7.49 -0.50 19.40
C ARG A 75 8.76 -1.30 19.07
N LEU A 76 8.79 -1.97 17.92
CA LEU A 76 9.92 -2.80 17.51
C LEU A 76 11.16 -1.96 17.21
N ILE A 77 11.02 -0.91 16.41
CA ILE A 77 12.12 0.00 16.05
C ILE A 77 12.67 0.71 17.29
N ARG A 78 11.80 1.12 18.22
CA ARG A 78 12.26 1.77 19.46
C ARG A 78 13.14 0.85 20.30
N ASN A 79 12.78 -0.43 20.37
CA ASN A 79 13.40 -1.44 21.22
C ASN A 79 14.50 -2.26 20.52
N ALA A 80 14.68 -2.09 19.21
CA ALA A 80 15.72 -2.76 18.45
C ALA A 80 17.11 -2.29 18.88
N GLU A 81 18.03 -3.24 19.02
CA GLU A 81 19.44 -2.99 19.32
C GLU A 81 20.11 -2.18 18.20
N VAL A 82 19.83 -2.56 16.96
CA VAL A 82 20.31 -1.88 15.74
C VAL A 82 19.10 -1.41 14.95
N LYS A 83 19.12 -0.14 14.56
CA LYS A 83 17.98 0.52 13.93
C LYS A 83 18.26 0.77 12.45
N PRO A 84 17.23 0.67 11.59
CA PRO A 84 17.33 1.11 10.22
C PRO A 84 17.60 2.61 10.16
N ARG A 85 18.33 3.05 9.13
CA ARG A 85 18.59 4.48 8.89
C ARG A 85 17.32 5.21 8.49
N ILE A 86 16.48 4.56 7.67
CA ILE A 86 15.17 5.03 7.25
C ILE A 86 14.21 3.84 7.27
N TRP A 87 13.02 4.06 7.81
CA TRP A 87 11.92 3.11 7.81
C TRP A 87 10.67 3.80 7.28
N TRP A 88 10.22 3.42 6.08
CA TRP A 88 9.05 4.02 5.42
C TRP A 88 7.99 2.96 5.11
N GLN A 89 6.93 2.95 5.93
CA GLN A 89 5.77 2.07 5.72
C GLN A 89 5.00 2.32 4.41
N TYR A 90 5.15 3.50 3.81
CA TYR A 90 4.40 3.82 2.59
C TYR A 90 4.84 3.00 1.36
N ILE A 91 6.04 2.41 1.39
CA ILE A 91 6.64 1.68 0.25
C ILE A 91 7.20 0.31 0.70
N ASP A 92 6.91 -0.15 1.92
CA ASP A 92 7.47 -1.38 2.52
C ASP A 92 9.02 -1.46 2.52
N ASP A 93 9.70 -0.34 2.33
CA ASP A 93 11.15 -0.26 2.13
C ASP A 93 11.90 0.22 3.38
N ILE A 94 13.06 -0.39 3.59
CA ILE A 94 13.96 -0.11 4.72
C ILE A 94 15.34 0.24 4.18
N VAL A 95 15.87 1.40 4.60
CA VAL A 95 17.27 1.75 4.32
C VAL A 95 18.13 1.25 5.48
N TRP A 96 18.98 0.28 5.18
CA TRP A 96 19.89 -0.34 6.15
C TRP A 96 21.34 -0.02 5.81
N THR A 97 22.15 0.31 6.83
CA THR A 97 23.56 0.71 6.65
C THR A 97 24.53 -0.12 7.50
N GLU A 98 24.03 -1.00 8.34
CA GLU A 98 24.81 -1.66 9.39
C GLU A 98 25.36 -3.04 8.97
N GLY A 99 25.21 -3.39 7.69
CA GLY A 99 25.65 -4.67 7.12
C GLY A 99 24.63 -5.80 7.26
N GLU A 100 24.79 -6.84 6.42
CA GLU A 100 23.85 -7.95 6.29
C GLU A 100 23.69 -8.78 7.58
N GLU A 101 24.78 -9.05 8.30
CA GLU A 101 24.71 -9.87 9.52
C GLU A 101 23.79 -9.23 10.58
N LYS A 102 23.90 -7.92 10.77
CA LYS A 102 23.03 -7.18 11.68
C LYS A 102 21.61 -7.05 11.12
N LEU A 103 21.44 -6.97 9.81
CA LEU A 103 20.12 -6.99 9.17
C LEU A 103 19.40 -8.31 9.45
N GLN A 104 20.08 -9.45 9.28
CA GLN A 104 19.49 -10.75 9.56
C GLN A 104 19.05 -10.88 11.02
N LYS A 105 19.90 -10.50 11.98
CA LYS A 105 19.55 -10.47 13.41
C LYS A 105 18.35 -9.56 13.70
N PHE A 106 18.28 -8.42 13.03
CA PHE A 106 17.16 -7.50 13.15
C PHE A 106 15.86 -8.10 12.60
N ILE A 107 15.88 -8.76 11.44
CA ILE A 107 14.72 -9.45 10.87
C ILE A 107 14.28 -10.62 11.76
N ASP A 108 15.22 -11.39 12.31
CA ASP A 108 14.91 -12.47 13.26
C ASP A 108 14.23 -11.93 14.52
N TYR A 109 14.71 -10.79 15.03
CA TYR A 109 14.06 -10.05 16.11
C TYR A 109 12.62 -9.64 15.74
N LEU A 110 12.40 -9.02 14.58
CA LEU A 110 11.05 -8.67 14.12
C LEU A 110 10.14 -9.89 14.03
N ASN A 111 10.66 -11.00 13.50
CA ASN A 111 9.95 -12.27 13.35
C ASN A 111 9.67 -12.97 14.67
N SER A 112 10.43 -12.69 15.73
CA SER A 112 10.16 -13.19 17.09
C SER A 112 9.03 -12.42 17.79
N ALA A 113 8.69 -11.22 17.32
CA ALA A 113 7.82 -10.31 18.06
C ALA A 113 6.32 -10.62 17.94
N HIS A 114 5.91 -11.38 16.93
CA HIS A 114 4.53 -11.76 16.72
C HIS A 114 4.42 -13.17 16.14
N GLU A 115 3.48 -13.96 16.66
CA GLU A 115 3.31 -15.36 16.25
C GLU A 115 2.94 -15.48 14.77
N THR A 116 2.06 -14.61 14.28
CA THR A 116 1.48 -14.70 12.93
C THR A 116 2.02 -13.71 11.90
N ILE A 117 2.77 -12.69 12.31
CA ILE A 117 3.31 -11.68 11.39
C ILE A 117 4.78 -12.00 11.19
N LYS A 118 5.15 -12.22 9.93
CA LYS A 118 6.52 -12.55 9.54
C LYS A 118 6.98 -11.59 8.45
N PHE A 119 8.15 -11.02 8.66
CA PHE A 119 8.87 -10.14 7.78
C PHE A 119 9.81 -10.97 6.91
N SER A 120 9.74 -10.74 5.61
CA SER A 120 10.68 -11.26 4.61
C SER A 120 11.42 -10.08 4.00
N TYR A 121 12.67 -10.29 3.59
CA TYR A 121 13.48 -9.21 3.01
C TYR A 121 14.29 -9.70 1.81
N LYS A 122 14.59 -8.77 0.93
CA LYS A 122 15.62 -8.87 -0.11
C LYS A 122 16.51 -7.65 0.06
N TRP A 123 17.82 -7.80 -0.08
CA TRP A 123 18.75 -6.69 0.07
C TRP A 123 19.71 -6.62 -1.12
N ALA A 124 20.23 -5.42 -1.36
CA ALA A 124 21.20 -5.13 -2.41
C ALA A 124 22.30 -4.23 -1.86
N THR A 125 23.56 -4.54 -2.18
CA THR A 125 24.67 -3.62 -1.90
C THR A 125 24.78 -2.62 -3.03
N VAL A 126 24.62 -1.32 -2.73
CA VAL A 126 24.94 -0.25 -3.68
C VAL A 126 26.43 0.05 -3.54
N ILE A 127 27.23 -0.44 -4.48
CA ILE A 127 28.64 -0.04 -4.62
C ILE A 127 28.65 1.22 -5.48
N TYR A 128 29.16 2.34 -4.95
CA TYR A 128 29.47 3.51 -5.77
C TYR A 128 30.80 3.24 -6.49
N PRO A 129 30.85 3.18 -7.83
CA PRO A 129 32.12 3.12 -8.53
C PRO A 129 32.82 4.48 -8.44
N ASP A 130 34.16 4.46 -8.41
CA ASP A 130 34.97 5.61 -8.81
C ASP A 130 34.51 6.10 -10.19
N GLU A 131 34.61 7.41 -10.45
CA GLU A 131 33.88 8.17 -11.49
C GLU A 131 33.94 7.65 -12.95
N ASP A 132 34.69 6.59 -13.27
CA ASP A 132 34.96 6.16 -14.65
C ASP A 132 34.69 4.67 -14.99
N SER A 133 34.03 3.87 -14.14
CA SER A 133 33.68 2.49 -14.51
C SER A 133 32.18 2.18 -14.45
N CYS A 134 31.57 1.95 -15.61
CA CYS A 134 30.21 1.47 -15.72
C CYS A 134 30.16 -0.07 -15.59
N THR A 135 29.09 -0.55 -14.92
CA THR A 135 28.59 -1.93 -14.74
C THR A 135 29.15 -2.71 -13.53
N GLU A 136 28.45 -3.63 -12.84
CA GLU A 136 27.20 -4.35 -13.09
C GLU A 136 26.70 -4.95 -11.75
N LEU A 137 25.42 -4.74 -11.37
CA LEU A 137 24.83 -5.46 -10.24
C LEU A 137 24.47 -6.88 -10.70
N LYS A 138 25.15 -7.91 -10.17
CA LYS A 138 24.83 -9.32 -10.43
C LYS A 138 23.48 -9.70 -9.80
N TYR A 139 22.41 -9.42 -10.52
CA TYR A 139 21.17 -10.19 -10.46
C TYR A 139 21.08 -11.03 -11.72
N SER A 140 20.36 -12.16 -11.69
CA SER A 140 19.89 -12.79 -12.92
C SER A 140 19.20 -11.72 -13.78
N HIS A 141 19.83 -11.37 -14.90
CA HIS A 141 19.50 -10.16 -15.66
C HIS A 141 18.10 -10.27 -16.28
N PHE A 142 17.14 -9.58 -15.68
CA PHE A 142 15.92 -9.19 -16.38
C PHE A 142 16.07 -7.73 -16.77
N LEU A 143 16.50 -7.48 -18.00
CA LEU A 143 16.47 -6.15 -18.59
C LEU A 143 15.01 -5.76 -18.81
N GLN A 144 14.53 -4.73 -18.13
CA GLN A 144 13.22 -4.17 -18.42
C GLN A 144 13.27 -3.51 -19.80
N LYS A 145 12.79 -4.23 -20.82
CA LYS A 145 12.76 -3.77 -22.21
C LYS A 145 11.71 -2.67 -22.42
N HIS A 146 10.68 -2.60 -21.56
CA HIS A 146 9.56 -1.68 -21.65
C HIS A 146 9.06 -1.24 -20.25
N GLY A 147 8.68 0.04 -20.10
CA GLY A 147 8.19 0.62 -18.84
C GLY A 147 9.28 1.16 -17.91
N THR A 148 8.88 1.76 -16.78
CA THR A 148 9.81 2.21 -15.72
C THR A 148 10.00 1.12 -14.67
N ALA A 149 11.20 1.00 -14.11
CA ALA A 149 11.47 0.10 -13.00
C ALA A 149 10.69 0.54 -11.76
N ILE A 150 9.72 -0.29 -11.36
CA ILE A 150 8.96 -0.12 -10.13
C ILE A 150 9.94 -0.22 -8.95
N GLY A 151 9.98 0.81 -8.09
CA GLY A 151 10.87 0.89 -6.92
C GLY A 151 12.01 1.92 -7.02
N THR A 152 12.18 2.60 -8.16
CA THR A 152 13.09 3.77 -8.20
C THR A 152 12.39 5.00 -7.62
N ARG A 153 13.13 5.89 -6.94
CA ARG A 153 12.55 7.13 -6.32
C ARG A 153 11.79 8.01 -7.31
N MET A 154 12.15 7.96 -8.60
CA MET A 154 11.52 8.73 -9.67
C MET A 154 10.38 8.00 -10.37
N ALA A 155 10.21 6.68 -10.15
CA ALA A 155 9.19 5.89 -10.83
C ALA A 155 7.76 6.43 -10.61
N PRO A 156 7.34 6.82 -9.39
CA PRO A 156 5.98 7.34 -9.19
C PRO A 156 5.74 8.67 -9.92
N ALA A 157 6.71 9.58 -9.91
CA ALA A 157 6.60 10.86 -10.60
C ALA A 157 6.59 10.68 -12.13
N TYR A 158 7.46 9.82 -12.64
CA TYR A 158 7.51 9.48 -14.07
C TYR A 158 6.23 8.79 -14.54
N ALA A 159 5.74 7.79 -13.80
CA ALA A 159 4.48 7.11 -14.09
C ALA A 159 3.31 8.10 -14.10
N ASN A 160 3.28 9.04 -13.15
CA ASN A 160 2.23 10.05 -13.10
C ASN A 160 2.26 11.01 -14.28
N LEU A 161 3.43 11.48 -14.70
CA LEU A 161 3.58 12.35 -15.86
C LEU A 161 3.25 11.63 -17.17
N PHE A 162 3.73 10.40 -17.32
CA PHE A 162 3.46 9.57 -18.49
C PHE A 162 1.97 9.26 -18.62
N MET A 163 1.33 8.77 -17.55
CA MET A 163 -0.09 8.49 -17.54
C MET A 163 -0.91 9.75 -17.76
N HIS A 164 -0.56 10.87 -17.14
CA HIS A 164 -1.25 12.14 -17.41
C HIS A 164 -1.18 12.52 -18.89
N HIS A 165 -0.02 12.37 -19.54
CA HIS A 165 0.13 12.64 -20.97
C HIS A 165 -0.69 11.67 -21.83
N LEU A 166 -0.62 10.37 -21.53
CA LEU A 166 -1.38 9.32 -22.21
C LEU A 166 -2.89 9.54 -22.09
N GLU A 167 -3.38 9.75 -20.87
CA GLU A 167 -4.80 10.02 -20.57
C GLU A 167 -5.27 11.31 -21.26
N SER A 168 -4.43 12.35 -21.27
CA SER A 168 -4.76 13.60 -21.97
C SER A 168 -4.92 13.37 -23.47
N GLN A 169 -4.04 12.58 -24.10
CA GLN A 169 -4.16 12.23 -25.52
C GLN A 169 -5.40 11.37 -25.77
N LEU A 170 -5.64 10.36 -24.94
CA LEU A 170 -6.77 9.45 -25.01
C LEU A 170 -8.10 10.21 -24.91
N LEU A 171 -8.26 11.04 -23.86
CA LEU A 171 -9.46 11.84 -23.66
C LEU A 171 -9.64 12.92 -24.73
N ASN A 172 -8.56 13.38 -25.37
CA ASN A 172 -8.66 14.31 -26.50
C ASN A 172 -9.17 13.62 -27.77
N LEU A 173 -8.70 12.41 -28.04
CA LEU A 173 -9.06 11.63 -29.24
C LEU A 173 -10.37 10.85 -29.09
N ALA A 174 -10.88 10.70 -27.87
CA ALA A 174 -12.07 9.94 -27.58
C ALA A 174 -13.30 10.49 -28.33
N PRO A 175 -14.00 9.67 -29.13
CA PRO A 175 -15.20 10.10 -29.87
C PRO A 175 -16.36 10.45 -28.93
N VAL A 176 -16.44 9.75 -27.79
CA VAL A 176 -17.37 10.03 -26.69
C VAL A 176 -16.55 10.07 -25.41
N LYS A 177 -16.72 11.13 -24.63
CA LYS A 177 -15.92 11.38 -23.42
C LYS A 177 -16.73 11.06 -22.18
N PRO A 178 -16.08 10.53 -21.13
CA PRO A 178 -16.69 10.44 -19.81
C PRO A 178 -17.00 11.85 -19.29
N TYR A 179 -18.07 11.97 -18.51
CA TYR A 179 -18.43 13.22 -17.83
C TYR A 179 -17.38 13.61 -16.79
N LEU A 180 -16.81 12.61 -16.11
CA LEU A 180 -15.72 12.78 -15.15
C LEU A 180 -14.72 11.65 -15.35
N TRP A 181 -13.44 11.99 -15.32
CA TRP A 181 -12.33 11.04 -15.33
C TRP A 181 -11.35 11.39 -14.23
N LEU A 182 -11.13 10.48 -13.30
CA LEU A 182 -10.19 10.61 -12.19
C LEU A 182 -9.30 9.38 -12.15
N ARG A 183 -8.00 9.59 -11.96
CA ARG A 183 -7.03 8.51 -11.77
C ARG A 183 -6.45 8.57 -10.36
N TYR A 184 -6.38 7.43 -9.70
CA TYR A 184 -5.68 7.23 -8.45
C TYR A 184 -4.66 6.10 -8.61
N ILE A 185 -3.40 6.48 -8.84
CA ILE A 185 -2.28 5.56 -9.11
C ILE A 185 -2.59 4.65 -10.31
N ASP A 186 -3.05 3.43 -10.06
CA ASP A 186 -3.36 2.40 -11.06
C ASP A 186 -4.88 2.29 -11.33
N ASP A 187 -5.73 2.87 -10.47
CA ASP A 187 -7.18 2.80 -10.59
C ASP A 187 -7.77 4.01 -11.31
N ILE A 188 -8.74 3.76 -12.18
CA ILE A 188 -9.51 4.80 -12.88
C ILE A 188 -10.96 4.80 -12.37
N PHE A 189 -11.42 5.97 -11.94
CA PHE A 189 -12.82 6.25 -11.66
C PHE A 189 -13.38 7.16 -12.75
N MET A 190 -14.46 6.72 -13.40
CA MET A 190 -15.13 7.52 -14.42
C MET A 190 -16.65 7.54 -14.26
N ILE A 191 -17.26 8.69 -14.57
CA ILE A 191 -18.70 8.84 -14.68
C ILE A 191 -19.06 8.88 -16.16
N TRP A 192 -19.90 7.95 -16.60
CA TRP A 192 -20.34 7.84 -17.99
C TRP A 192 -21.83 8.15 -18.12
N THR A 193 -22.19 8.99 -19.09
CA THR A 193 -23.57 9.45 -19.29
C THR A 193 -24.12 9.18 -20.69
N ALA A 194 -23.31 8.64 -21.61
CA ALA A 194 -23.67 8.48 -23.02
C ALA A 194 -24.32 7.12 -23.36
N GLY A 195 -24.74 6.36 -22.34
CA GLY A 195 -25.35 5.02 -22.49
C GLY A 195 -24.34 3.87 -22.47
N GLU A 196 -24.84 2.66 -22.19
CA GLU A 196 -24.00 1.46 -21.99
C GLU A 196 -23.30 0.99 -23.27
N GLN A 197 -23.98 1.04 -24.41
CA GLN A 197 -23.41 0.60 -25.69
C GLN A 197 -22.18 1.44 -26.09
N SER A 198 -22.27 2.76 -25.92
CA SER A 198 -21.15 3.67 -26.21
C SER A 198 -20.01 3.53 -25.20
N LEU A 199 -20.31 3.14 -23.96
CA LEU A 199 -19.30 2.80 -22.96
C LEU A 199 -18.49 1.56 -23.39
N LEU A 200 -19.18 0.51 -23.85
CA LEU A 200 -18.52 -0.71 -24.31
C LEU A 200 -17.64 -0.45 -25.53
N GLU A 201 -18.11 0.36 -26.48
CA GLU A 201 -17.33 0.78 -27.64
C GLU A 201 -16.10 1.61 -27.23
N PHE A 202 -16.26 2.51 -26.26
CA PHE A 202 -15.16 3.30 -25.70
C PHE A 202 -14.11 2.42 -25.00
N LEU A 203 -14.53 1.45 -24.17
CA LEU A 203 -13.61 0.53 -23.50
C LEU A 203 -12.87 -0.37 -24.50
N GLN A 204 -13.56 -0.86 -25.53
CA GLN A 204 -12.93 -1.62 -26.61
C GLN A 204 -11.90 -0.78 -27.38
N TRP A 205 -12.22 0.50 -27.62
CA TRP A 205 -11.33 1.44 -28.29
C TRP A 205 -10.09 1.78 -27.45
N ILE A 206 -10.23 2.00 -26.14
CA ILE A 206 -9.09 2.21 -25.23
C ILE A 206 -8.11 1.03 -25.28
N ASN A 207 -8.64 -0.19 -25.23
CA ASN A 207 -7.81 -1.40 -25.26
C ASN A 207 -7.07 -1.58 -26.60
N GLN A 208 -7.44 -0.86 -27.66
CA GLN A 208 -6.74 -0.87 -28.95
C GLN A 208 -5.63 0.19 -29.04
N LEU A 209 -5.64 1.21 -28.17
CA LEU A 209 -4.69 2.33 -28.24
C LEU A 209 -3.30 2.00 -27.71
N HIS A 210 -3.13 0.92 -26.94
CA HIS A 210 -1.83 0.53 -26.44
C HIS A 210 -1.69 -0.98 -26.31
N ASN A 211 -0.71 -1.55 -27.02
CA ASN A 211 -0.50 -3.01 -27.06
C ASN A 211 0.11 -3.61 -25.78
N ASN A 212 0.49 -2.78 -24.80
CA ASN A 212 1.37 -3.15 -23.68
C ASN A 212 1.04 -2.44 -22.34
N ILE A 213 -0.18 -1.92 -22.17
CA ILE A 213 -0.67 -1.44 -20.86
C ILE A 213 -1.78 -2.40 -20.42
#